data_AF-A0A2T0LDE5-F1
#
_entry.id   AF-A0A2T0LDE5-F1
#
_cell.length_a   1.000
_cell.length_b   1.000
_cell.length_c   1.000
_cell.angle_alpha   90.00
_cell.angle_beta   90.00
_cell.angle_gamma   90.00
#
_symmetry.space_group_name_H-M   'P 1'
#
loop_
_entity.id
_entity.type
_entity.pdbx_description
1 polymer ?
#
loop_
_entity_poly.entity_id
_entity_poly.type
_entity_poly.pdbx_seq_one_letter_code
_entity_poly.pdbx_strand_id
1 'polypeptide(L)'
;MNGRVGPLMAEMVFVLVSVAFLKEWLFPLFIRYWFTDAELASAQLERTAILTGAITALIYAGLGSAAKHVYGLSYARSLGAFAAVHAPVLIGWAPPLASLSIVRSVRVTWEGLMGDALGIFRLMDPDLLPGATILLTLLLYTAGRGVRIVDRDQRGETDRHRAKIRHFRS
;
A
#
# COMPACT_ATOMS: atom_id res chain seq x y z
N MET A 1 -0.29 25.08 3.57
CA MET A 1 0.80 24.37 2.86
C MET A 1 0.25 23.80 1.55
N ASN A 2 0.77 24.26 0.41
CA ASN A 2 0.36 23.76 -0.91
C ASN A 2 1.20 22.52 -1.26
N GLY A 3 0.92 21.39 -0.62
CA GLY A 3 1.61 20.13 -0.93
C GLY A 3 1.30 19.63 -2.34
N ARG A 4 2.16 18.74 -2.86
CA ARG A 4 2.12 18.26 -4.24
C ARG A 4 1.33 16.96 -4.35
N VAL A 5 0.06 17.05 -4.77
CA VAL A 5 -0.86 15.89 -4.84
C VAL A 5 -0.50 14.94 -5.99
N GLY A 6 -0.26 15.48 -7.19
CA GLY A 6 0.01 14.68 -8.40
C GLY A 6 1.19 13.71 -8.26
N PRO A 7 2.38 14.15 -7.81
CA PRO A 7 3.51 13.27 -7.60
C PRO A 7 3.24 12.13 -6.61
N LEU A 8 2.55 12.39 -5.51
CA LEU A 8 2.15 11.34 -4.57
C LEU A 8 1.20 10.34 -5.24
N MET A 9 0.18 10.81 -5.97
CA MET A 9 -0.75 9.90 -6.66
C MET A 9 -0.02 9.02 -7.67
N ALA A 10 0.93 9.58 -8.42
CA ALA A 10 1.74 8.82 -9.36
C ALA A 10 2.59 7.74 -8.64
N GLU A 11 3.21 8.08 -7.51
CA GLU A 11 3.96 7.13 -6.68
C GLU A 11 3.04 6.02 -6.12
N MET A 12 1.88 6.38 -5.57
CA MET A 12 0.90 5.42 -5.07
C MET A 12 0.48 4.43 -6.17
N VAL A 13 0.11 4.93 -7.35
CA VAL A 13 -0.27 4.09 -8.49
C VAL A 13 0.89 3.21 -8.92
N PHE A 14 2.08 3.80 -9.09
CA PHE A 14 3.28 3.06 -9.51
C PHE A 14 3.60 1.91 -8.56
N VAL A 15 3.63 2.17 -7.25
CA VAL A 15 3.97 1.16 -6.25
C VAL A 15 2.90 0.07 -6.20
N LEU A 16 1.61 0.42 -6.16
CA LEU A 16 0.53 -0.56 -6.08
C LEU A 16 0.43 -1.41 -7.35
N VAL A 17 0.59 -0.81 -8.54
CA VAL A 17 0.64 -1.54 -9.82
C VAL A 17 1.86 -2.46 -9.86
N SER A 18 3.01 -2.01 -9.34
CA SER A 18 4.21 -2.85 -9.26
C SER A 18 3.97 -4.08 -8.39
N VAL A 19 3.35 -3.92 -7.20
CA VAL A 19 3.01 -5.06 -6.34
C VAL A 19 1.99 -5.97 -7.01
N ALA A 20 0.96 -5.42 -7.67
CA ALA A 20 -0.02 -6.19 -8.42
C ALA A 20 0.63 -7.01 -9.53
N PHE A 21 1.53 -6.40 -10.30
CA PHE A 21 2.27 -7.08 -11.36
C PHE A 21 3.13 -8.23 -10.80
N LEU A 22 3.84 -7.98 -9.70
CA LEU A 22 4.64 -9.00 -9.05
C LEU A 22 3.77 -10.17 -8.57
N LYS A 23 2.66 -9.86 -7.88
CA LYS A 23 1.74 -10.83 -7.28
C LYS A 23 0.99 -11.68 -8.31
N GLU A 24 0.40 -11.05 -9.32
CA GLU A 24 -0.50 -11.72 -10.26
C GLU A 24 0.24 -12.36 -11.43
N TRP A 25 1.42 -11.86 -11.80
CA TRP A 25 2.14 -12.31 -12.99
C TRP A 25 3.51 -12.89 -12.66
N LEU A 26 4.38 -12.10 -12.02
CA LEU A 26 5.78 -12.49 -11.91
C LEU A 26 5.98 -13.71 -11.00
N PHE A 27 5.42 -13.68 -9.79
CA PHE A 27 5.57 -14.80 -8.85
C PHE A 27 4.88 -16.08 -9.34
N PRO A 28 3.62 -16.07 -9.84
CA PRO A 28 2.99 -17.27 -10.37
C PRO A 28 3.75 -17.88 -11.55
N LEU A 29 4.32 -17.05 -12.43
CA LEU A 29 5.15 -17.51 -13.54
C LEU A 29 6.38 -18.26 -13.02
N PHE A 30 7.12 -17.66 -12.09
CA PHE A 30 8.30 -18.29 -11.52
C PHE A 30 7.99 -19.55 -10.73
N ILE A 31 6.90 -19.56 -9.95
CA ILE A 31 6.47 -20.73 -9.19
C ILE A 31 6.14 -21.88 -10.15
N ARG A 32 5.39 -21.63 -11.22
CA ARG A 32 5.09 -22.65 -12.24
C ARG A 32 6.34 -23.19 -12.94
N TYR A 33 7.35 -22.35 -13.13
CA TYR A 33 8.57 -22.75 -13.81
C TYR A 33 9.47 -23.62 -12.92
N TRP A 34 9.60 -23.29 -11.63
CA TRP A 34 10.50 -24.00 -10.71
C TRP A 34 9.87 -25.18 -9.98
N PHE A 35 8.55 -25.17 -9.75
CA PHE A 35 7.87 -26.21 -9.00
C PHE A 35 6.99 -27.04 -9.93
N THR A 36 7.41 -28.27 -10.19
CA THR A 36 6.66 -29.25 -10.99
C THR A 36 5.60 -29.99 -10.16
N ASP A 37 5.79 -30.04 -8.84
CA ASP A 37 4.82 -30.58 -7.89
C ASP A 37 3.71 -29.56 -7.58
N ALA A 38 2.46 -29.97 -7.76
CA ALA A 38 1.30 -29.10 -7.64
C ALA A 38 1.03 -28.65 -6.20
N GLU A 39 1.25 -29.52 -5.21
CA GLU A 39 1.04 -29.20 -3.80
C GLU A 39 2.07 -28.18 -3.32
N LEU A 40 3.34 -28.39 -3.70
CA LEU A 40 4.42 -27.47 -3.39
C LEU A 40 4.23 -26.12 -4.07
N ALA A 41 3.81 -26.09 -5.33
CA ALA A 41 3.48 -24.86 -6.05
C ALA A 41 2.33 -24.10 -5.36
N SER A 42 1.27 -24.80 -4.95
CA SER A 42 0.15 -24.21 -4.20
C SER A 42 0.61 -23.59 -2.89
N ALA A 43 1.44 -24.31 -2.12
CA ALA A 43 1.98 -23.80 -0.86
C ALA A 43 2.85 -22.55 -1.05
N GLN A 44 3.60 -22.45 -2.16
CA GLN A 44 4.34 -21.22 -2.47
C GLN A 44 3.42 -20.06 -2.84
N LEU A 45 2.35 -20.30 -3.59
CA LEU A 45 1.38 -19.25 -3.92
C LEU A 45 0.73 -18.65 -2.66
N GLU A 46 0.35 -19.49 -1.69
CA GLU A 46 -0.19 -19.02 -0.40
C GLU A 46 0.84 -18.18 0.37
N ARG A 47 2.09 -18.64 0.45
CA ARG A 47 3.18 -17.90 1.12
C ARG A 47 3.44 -16.56 0.43
N THR A 48 3.43 -16.54 -0.89
CA THR A 48 3.55 -15.31 -1.68
C THR A 48 2.40 -14.37 -1.38
N ALA A 49 1.15 -14.85 -1.31
CA ALA A 49 -0.01 -14.02 -0.98
C ALA A 49 0.14 -13.37 0.41
N ILE A 50 0.56 -14.14 1.42
CA ILE A 50 0.85 -13.62 2.77
C ILE A 50 1.94 -12.55 2.72
N LEU A 51 3.06 -12.82 2.04
CA LEU A 51 4.18 -11.89 1.92
C LEU A 51 3.75 -10.59 1.21
N THR A 52 3.04 -10.70 0.10
CA THR A 52 2.53 -9.54 -0.63
C THR A 52 1.53 -8.74 0.21
N GLY A 53 0.68 -9.38 1.01
CA GLY A 53 -0.24 -8.70 1.92
C GLY A 53 0.51 -7.90 2.99
N ALA A 54 1.53 -8.51 3.60
CA ALA A 54 2.37 -7.84 4.61
C ALA A 54 3.15 -6.66 4.02
N ILE A 55 3.76 -6.83 2.84
CA ILE A 55 4.49 -5.76 2.14
C ILE A 55 3.53 -4.63 1.75
N THR A 56 2.35 -4.95 1.22
CA THR A 56 1.30 -3.98 0.88
C THR A 56 0.89 -3.16 2.10
N ALA A 57 0.73 -3.80 3.26
CA ALA A 57 0.41 -3.10 4.50
C ALA A 57 1.49 -2.08 4.91
N LEU A 58 2.77 -2.46 4.81
CA LEU A 58 3.90 -1.57 5.04
C LEU A 58 3.97 -0.43 4.02
N ILE A 59 3.68 -0.73 2.75
CA ILE A 59 3.60 0.27 1.68
C ILE A 59 2.55 1.32 1.99
N TYR A 60 1.34 0.93 2.43
CA TYR A 60 0.31 1.90 2.78
C TYR A 60 0.74 2.82 3.92
N ALA A 61 1.36 2.27 4.98
CA ALA A 61 1.94 3.07 6.05
C ALA A 61 3.06 4.00 5.55
N GLY A 62 3.94 3.50 4.68
CA GLY A 62 5.00 4.28 4.04
C GLY A 62 4.48 5.44 3.18
N LEU A 63 3.47 5.19 2.35
CA LEU A 63 2.79 6.20 1.52
C LEU A 63 2.09 7.25 2.38
N GLY A 64 1.52 6.84 3.52
CA GLY A 64 0.96 7.75 4.52
C GLY A 64 2.02 8.68 5.10
N SER A 65 3.14 8.12 5.54
CA SER A 65 4.31 8.88 6.02
C SER A 65 4.80 9.87 4.96
N ALA A 66 5.02 9.40 3.72
CA ALA A 66 5.47 10.22 2.60
C ALA A 66 4.49 11.37 2.31
N ALA A 67 3.19 11.11 2.32
CA ALA A 67 2.17 12.13 2.07
C ALA A 67 2.29 13.34 3.01
N LYS A 68 2.63 13.12 4.28
CA LYS A 68 2.82 14.20 5.26
C LYS A 68 4.23 14.77 5.23
N HIS A 69 5.25 13.91 5.25
CA HIS A 69 6.63 14.30 5.54
C HIS A 69 7.47 14.61 4.29
N VAL A 70 7.15 13.99 3.15
CA VAL A 70 7.84 14.23 1.87
C VAL A 70 7.05 15.21 1.01
N TYR A 71 5.74 14.99 0.85
CA TYR A 71 4.88 15.80 -0.02
C TYR A 71 4.17 16.96 0.67
N GLY A 72 4.22 17.04 2.01
CA GLY A 72 3.69 18.16 2.78
C GLY A 72 2.18 18.36 2.67
N LEU A 73 1.41 17.30 2.39
CA LEU A 73 -0.04 17.39 2.21
C LEU A 73 -0.76 17.49 3.54
N SER A 74 -1.78 18.36 3.57
CA SER A 74 -2.78 18.36 4.64
C SER A 74 -3.55 17.04 4.66
N TYR A 75 -4.17 16.73 5.80
CA TYR A 75 -4.93 15.49 5.97
C TYR A 75 -6.04 15.34 4.91
N ALA A 76 -6.83 16.39 4.69
CA ALA A 76 -7.90 16.38 3.69
C ALA A 76 -7.39 16.16 2.25
N ARG A 77 -6.30 16.83 1.85
CA ARG A 77 -5.72 16.65 0.49
C ARG A 77 -5.13 15.26 0.31
N SER A 78 -4.54 14.69 1.36
CA SER A 78 -4.00 13.34 1.39
C SER A 78 -5.09 12.28 1.31
N LEU A 79 -6.20 12.46 2.02
CA LEU A 79 -7.39 11.60 1.88
C LEU A 79 -8.01 11.70 0.49
N GLY A 80 -8.08 12.90 -0.09
CA GLY A 80 -8.54 13.08 -1.47
C GLY A 80 -7.66 12.34 -2.48
N ALA A 81 -6.32 12.39 -2.31
CA ALA A 81 -5.39 11.62 -3.13
C ALA A 81 -5.58 10.11 -2.96
N PHE A 82 -5.73 9.64 -1.72
CA PHE A 82 -6.02 8.24 -1.42
C PHE A 82 -7.32 7.78 -2.09
N ALA A 83 -8.41 8.51 -1.91
CA ALA A 83 -9.71 8.20 -2.51
C ALA A 83 -9.65 8.22 -4.04
N ALA A 84 -8.93 9.17 -4.65
CA ALA A 84 -8.76 9.24 -6.10
C ALA A 84 -8.01 8.02 -6.67
N VAL A 85 -6.95 7.57 -5.99
CA VAL A 85 -6.20 6.36 -6.41
C VAL A 85 -7.05 5.09 -6.27
N HIS A 86 -7.93 5.03 -5.27
CA HIS A 86 -8.81 3.88 -5.06
C HIS A 86 -10.18 4.01 -5.76
N ALA A 87 -10.43 5.11 -6.46
CA ALA A 87 -11.69 5.36 -7.13
C ALA A 87 -12.09 4.23 -8.10
N PRO A 88 -11.19 3.64 -8.92
CA PRO A 88 -11.55 2.51 -9.77
C PRO A 88 -12.12 1.31 -9.00
N VAL A 89 -11.60 1.06 -7.80
CA VAL A 89 -12.10 0.01 -6.90
C VAL A 89 -13.48 0.39 -6.38
N LEU A 90 -13.63 1.60 -5.83
CA LEU A 90 -14.89 2.09 -5.27
C LEU A 90 -16.02 2.12 -6.32
N ILE A 91 -15.70 2.51 -7.54
CA ILE A 91 -16.62 2.51 -8.68
C ILE A 91 -17.01 1.09 -9.08
N GLY A 92 -16.09 0.12 -8.94
CA GLY A 92 -16.36 -1.30 -9.18
C GLY A 92 -17.34 -1.96 -8.21
N TRP A 93 -17.76 -1.25 -7.17
CA TRP A 93 -18.84 -1.68 -6.27
C TRP A 93 -20.23 -1.22 -6.73
N ALA A 94 -20.30 -0.27 -7.67
CA ALA A 94 -21.57 0.17 -8.23
C ALA A 94 -22.14 -0.94 -9.13
N PRO A 95 -23.39 -1.42 -8.91
CA PRO A 95 -23.97 -2.51 -9.68
C PRO A 95 -23.88 -2.40 -11.21
N PRO A 96 -24.13 -1.22 -11.84
CA PRO A 96 -24.07 -1.11 -13.29
C PRO A 96 -22.64 -1.14 -13.86
N LEU A 97 -21.61 -0.86 -13.04
CA LEU A 97 -20.21 -0.82 -13.46
C LEU A 97 -19.45 -2.08 -13.05
N ALA A 98 -19.92 -2.79 -12.03
CA ALA A 98 -19.38 -4.07 -11.57
C ALA A 98 -19.46 -5.17 -12.63
N SER A 99 -20.38 -5.06 -13.60
CA SER A 99 -20.54 -6.00 -14.71
C SER A 99 -19.49 -5.82 -15.81
N LEU A 100 -18.80 -4.67 -15.86
CA LEU A 100 -17.74 -4.42 -16.83
C LEU A 100 -16.50 -5.24 -16.47
N SER A 101 -16.07 -6.12 -17.37
CA SER A 101 -14.96 -7.05 -17.15
C SER A 101 -13.69 -6.37 -16.68
N ILE A 102 -13.32 -5.23 -17.28
CA ILE A 102 -12.13 -4.47 -16.92
C ILE A 102 -12.23 -3.91 -15.50
N VAL A 103 -13.38 -3.32 -15.14
CA VAL A 103 -13.60 -2.74 -13.80
C VAL A 103 -13.57 -3.84 -12.74
N ARG A 104 -14.20 -4.99 -13.03
CA ARG A 104 -14.16 -6.16 -12.16
C ARG A 104 -12.74 -6.68 -11.95
N SER A 105 -11.96 -6.82 -13.02
CA SER A 105 -10.56 -7.29 -12.92
C SER A 105 -9.72 -6.33 -12.09
N VAL A 106 -9.82 -5.02 -12.34
CA VAL A 106 -9.10 -4.00 -11.55
C VAL A 106 -9.48 -4.11 -10.09
N ARG A 107 -10.79 -4.16 -9.78
CA ARG A 107 -11.30 -4.29 -8.42
C ARG A 107 -10.74 -5.53 -7.72
N VAL A 108 -10.88 -6.71 -8.33
CA VAL A 108 -10.47 -7.99 -7.72
C VAL A 108 -8.96 -8.00 -7.47
N THR A 109 -8.15 -7.57 -8.44
CA THR A 109 -6.70 -7.48 -8.27
C THR A 109 -6.32 -6.52 -7.15
N TRP A 110 -6.95 -5.34 -7.09
CA TRP A 110 -6.64 -4.32 -6.08
C TRP A 110 -7.05 -4.77 -4.66
N GLU A 111 -8.23 -5.38 -4.53
CA GLU A 111 -8.70 -5.98 -3.27
C GLU A 111 -7.80 -7.15 -2.84
N GLY A 112 -7.35 -7.96 -3.80
CA GLY A 112 -6.48 -9.11 -3.54
C GLY A 112 -5.07 -8.76 -3.08
N LEU A 113 -4.58 -7.53 -3.28
CA LEU A 113 -3.23 -7.12 -2.84
C LEU A 113 -2.98 -7.37 -1.34
N MET A 114 -4.03 -7.22 -0.54
CA MET A 114 -4.00 -7.49 0.90
C MET A 114 -5.12 -8.44 1.34
N GLY A 115 -6.26 -8.45 0.63
CA GLY A 115 -7.41 -9.31 0.93
C GLY A 115 -7.08 -10.80 0.89
N ASP A 116 -6.18 -11.24 0.00
CA ASP A 116 -5.81 -12.66 -0.10
C ASP A 116 -5.13 -13.16 1.18
N ALA A 117 -4.24 -12.34 1.77
CA ALA A 117 -3.60 -12.68 3.04
C ALA A 117 -4.63 -12.76 4.18
N LEU A 118 -5.59 -11.82 4.22
CA LEU A 118 -6.68 -11.83 5.21
C LEU A 118 -7.60 -13.06 5.06
N GLY A 119 -7.88 -13.45 3.82
CA GLY A 119 -8.68 -14.62 3.48
C GLY A 119 -8.02 -15.94 3.90
N ILE A 120 -6.70 -16.06 3.73
CA ILE A 120 -5.94 -17.25 4.14
C ILE A 120 -6.07 -17.51 5.64
N PHE A 121 -5.98 -16.47 6.47
CA PHE A 121 -6.13 -16.61 7.92
C PHE A 121 -7.58 -16.74 8.39
N ARG A 122 -8.56 -16.74 7.46
CA ARG A 122 -10.02 -16.78 7.75
C ARG A 122 -10.43 -15.76 8.82
N LEU A 123 -9.81 -14.59 8.79
CA LEU A 123 -10.03 -13.55 9.81
C LEU A 123 -11.39 -12.85 9.66
N MET A 124 -12.07 -13.05 8.53
CA MET A 124 -13.31 -12.37 8.18
C MET A 124 -14.14 -13.20 7.19
N ASP A 125 -15.45 -12.98 7.20
CA ASP A 125 -16.35 -13.50 6.17
C ASP A 125 -15.93 -13.01 4.76
N PRO A 126 -15.95 -13.88 3.74
CA PRO A 126 -15.55 -13.52 2.38
C PRO A 126 -16.31 -12.32 1.80
N ASP A 127 -17.58 -12.16 2.16
CA ASP A 127 -18.42 -11.06 1.70
C ASP A 127 -18.02 -9.70 2.30
N LEU A 128 -17.36 -9.71 3.46
CA LEU A 128 -16.89 -8.52 4.15
C LEU A 128 -15.44 -8.15 3.80
N LEU A 129 -14.66 -9.10 3.26
CA LEU A 129 -13.25 -8.90 2.89
C LEU A 129 -13.00 -7.67 2.02
N PRO A 130 -13.80 -7.38 0.97
CA PRO A 130 -13.59 -6.19 0.14
C PRO A 130 -13.61 -4.89 0.95
N GLY A 131 -14.62 -4.71 1.81
CA GLY A 131 -14.83 -3.48 2.57
C GLY A 131 -13.81 -3.35 3.70
N ALA A 132 -13.52 -4.47 4.36
CA ALA A 132 -12.49 -4.55 5.38
C ALA A 132 -11.10 -4.23 4.83
N THR A 133 -10.79 -4.68 3.61
CA THR A 133 -9.49 -4.42 2.98
C THR A 133 -9.31 -2.92 2.74
N ILE A 134 -10.30 -2.25 2.15
CA ILE A 134 -10.26 -0.78 1.94
C ILE A 134 -10.16 -0.02 3.27
N LEU A 135 -10.90 -0.46 4.30
CA LEU A 135 -10.83 0.16 5.61
C LEU A 135 -9.44 -0.02 6.23
N LEU A 136 -8.86 -1.21 6.14
CA LEU A 136 -7.54 -1.51 6.67
C LEU A 136 -6.44 -0.72 5.94
N THR A 137 -6.50 -0.62 4.61
CA THR A 137 -5.53 0.19 3.86
C THR A 137 -5.62 1.67 4.24
N LEU A 138 -6.82 2.19 4.43
CA LEU A 138 -7.06 3.55 4.92
C LEU A 138 -6.51 3.76 6.34
N LEU A 139 -6.74 2.80 7.24
CA LEU A 139 -6.22 2.84 8.61
C LEU A 139 -4.68 2.82 8.62
N LEU A 140 -4.05 1.95 7.84
CA LEU A 140 -2.59 1.89 7.72
C LEU A 140 -2.03 3.16 7.11
N TYR A 141 -2.66 3.70 6.07
CA TYR A 141 -2.26 4.96 5.46
C TYR A 141 -2.35 6.14 6.43
N THR A 142 -3.45 6.23 7.18
CA THR A 142 -3.64 7.30 8.17
C THR A 142 -2.70 7.16 9.37
N ALA A 143 -2.48 5.94 9.87
CA ALA A 143 -1.49 5.64 10.89
C ALA A 143 -0.06 5.98 10.42
N GLY A 144 0.25 5.66 9.15
CA GLY A 144 1.49 6.00 8.48
C GLY A 144 1.81 7.48 8.50
N ARG A 145 0.82 8.37 8.37
CA ARG A 145 1.00 9.83 8.53
C ARG A 145 1.48 10.24 9.92
N GLY A 146 1.31 9.39 10.93
CA GLY A 146 1.84 9.61 12.28
C GLY A 146 3.32 9.25 12.41
N VAL A 147 3.84 8.43 11.48
CA VAL A 147 5.19 7.89 11.54
C VAL A 147 6.10 8.74 10.65
N ARG A 148 7.18 9.29 11.23
CA ARG A 148 8.24 9.95 10.46
C ARG A 148 9.42 9.01 10.31
N ILE A 149 9.71 8.61 9.08
CA ILE A 149 10.95 7.90 8.75
C ILE A 149 12.05 8.97 8.69
N VAL A 150 13.06 8.83 9.53
CA VAL A 150 14.19 9.77 9.59
C VAL A 150 15.43 9.05 9.10
N ASP A 151 15.97 9.49 7.97
CA ASP A 151 17.24 8.98 7.46
C ASP A 151 18.37 9.33 8.44
N ARG A 152 19.28 8.37 8.65
CA ARG A 152 20.39 8.49 9.62
C ARG A 152 21.25 9.73 9.39
N ASP A 153 21.38 10.18 8.13
CA ASP A 153 22.21 11.33 7.77
C ASP A 153 21.62 12.67 8.29
N GLN A 154 20.29 12.80 8.33
CA GLN A 154 19.62 13.99 8.89
C GLN A 154 19.72 14.06 10.42
N ARG A 155 19.86 12.92 11.12
CA ARG A 155 20.08 12.92 12.58
C ARG A 155 21.45 13.50 12.93
N GLY A 156 22.49 13.16 12.18
CA GLY A 156 23.84 13.67 12.39
C GLY A 156 23.96 15.19 12.22
N GLU A 157 23.29 15.76 11.23
CA GLU A 157 23.26 17.22 11.03
C GLU A 157 22.46 17.95 12.11
N THR A 158 21.32 17.39 12.53
CA THR A 158 20.49 17.98 13.59
C THR A 158 21.22 17.99 14.94
N ASP A 159 21.94 16.92 15.26
CA ASP A 159 22.74 16.81 16.48
C ASP A 159 23.96 17.74 16.45
N ARG A 160 24.64 17.86 15.30
CA ARG A 160 25.73 18.83 15.11
C ARG A 160 25.24 20.26 15.26
N HIS A 161 24.07 20.60 14.71
CA HIS A 161 23.54 21.96 14.84
C HIS A 161 23.14 22.29 16.28
N ARG A 162 22.52 21.35 17.01
CA ARG A 162 22.23 21.50 18.45
C ARG A 162 23.49 21.63 19.30
N ALA A 163 24.53 20.86 19.00
CA ALA A 163 25.82 20.97 19.68
C ALA A 163 26.46 22.36 19.47
N LYS A 164 26.40 22.90 18.24
CA LYS A 164 26.92 24.23 17.90
C LYS A 164 26.20 25.36 18.64
N ILE A 165 24.87 25.26 18.80
CA ILE A 165 24.07 26.24 19.55
C ILE A 165 24.40 26.21 21.05
N ARG A 166 24.67 25.03 21.63
CA ARG A 166 25.11 24.90 23.02
C ARG A 166 26.49 25.52 23.24
N HIS A 167 27.42 25.31 22.30
CA HIS A 167 28.78 25.82 22.41
C HIS A 167 28.89 27.34 22.27
N PHE A 168 27.92 27.99 21.61
CA PHE A 168 27.83 29.45 21.51
C PHE A 168 27.18 30.13 22.72
N ARG A 169 26.64 29.35 23.67
CA ARG A 169 26.00 29.84 24.91
C ARG A 169 26.83 29.59 26.18
N SER A 170 27.99 28.95 26.05
CA SER A 170 28.99 28.77 27.12
C SER A 170 30.13 29.77 26.94
#